data_AF-A0A2N5X5S6-F1
#
_entry.id   AF-A0A2N5X5S6-F1
#
_cell.length_a   1.000
_cell.length_b   1.000
_cell.length_c   1.000
_cell.angle_alpha   90.00
_cell.angle_beta   90.00
_cell.angle_gamma   90.00
#
_symmetry.space_group_name_H-M   'P 1'
#
loop_
_entity.id
_entity.type
_entity.pdbx_description
1 polymer ?
#
loop_
_entity_poly.entity_id
_entity_poly.type
_entity_poly.pdbx_seq_one_letter_code
_entity_poly.pdbx_strand_id
1 'polypeptide(L)'
;MSDVAFYKPGSQLGPLFWKGPEAVTDAHIAQVALCAHNAGKLRHWYRNVFEMAPGSGALVSVPPMPTRRIQGIDPNPTEMVTWLVDQQDYFQLEFFQFYRPRSNLKPTAWRPCDIGYSIIGICVADFDATMRRYAAHSDVTLPASVGQSGRRRTCVRDPEGNWIEILERDPLEDIEASTPGIVRPELGAVVRFIRVSVPDMERAQVTYVDALGLVEVADATLHSDEDEALWGLPGASTNRVLLRGSNFLVELVQYFDPQPAPRPAGYQICDQGVMNIALGFRTPEQFDAAFVRATGHGLRPNGKPVDVGIFRVMYVNDADGFSVEMLCARPSLWSLSGFSPGGAYVQNEVLIRAQPERVWQRLIDHAGLGDWTLFRGRVLRPGAPAEEGPGCVRELKALGLRITEEVVSWEEGSHYRYRLRSGAPFRWHCGDVFVTAEPGECTRVRWAIRFESWLPFTGKLTAWVLGRIFRRALVQLKQQLEAS
;
A
#
# COMPACT_ATOMS: atom_id res chain seq x y z
N MET A 1 -35.55 65.89 -4.74
CA MET A 1 -34.96 64.60 -5.20
C MET A 1 -33.45 64.79 -5.10
N SER A 2 -32.69 64.16 -4.22
CA SER A 2 -32.95 62.99 -3.38
C SER A 2 -31.86 62.95 -2.30
N ASP A 3 -32.22 62.34 -1.18
CA ASP A 3 -31.53 62.35 0.11
C ASP A 3 -30.09 61.82 0.12
N VAL A 4 -29.32 62.42 1.02
CA VAL A 4 -28.01 61.96 1.50
C VAL A 4 -28.24 60.85 2.52
N ALA A 5 -27.63 59.67 2.31
CA ALA A 5 -27.61 58.59 3.28
C ALA A 5 -26.19 58.02 3.49
N PHE A 6 -25.66 58.40 4.66
CA PHE A 6 -24.69 57.76 5.56
C PHE A 6 -23.97 56.46 5.17
N TYR A 7 -22.65 56.55 5.32
CA TYR A 7 -21.66 55.49 5.45
C TYR A 7 -21.94 54.58 6.66
N LYS A 8 -21.87 53.24 6.46
CA LYS A 8 -21.70 52.25 7.53
C LYS A 8 -20.51 51.34 7.20
N PRO A 9 -19.48 51.23 8.07
CA PRO A 9 -18.38 50.29 7.90
C PRO A 9 -18.70 48.96 8.60
N GLY A 10 -18.35 47.84 7.97
CA GLY A 10 -18.25 46.54 8.65
C GLY A 10 -18.83 45.36 7.86
N SER A 11 -17.98 44.66 7.12
CA SER A 11 -17.97 43.20 7.11
C SER A 11 -16.62 42.70 6.61
N GLN A 12 -16.15 41.66 7.28
CA GLN A 12 -14.79 41.13 7.23
C GLN A 12 -14.44 40.56 5.86
N LEU A 13 -13.27 40.90 5.36
CA LEU A 13 -12.60 40.17 4.28
C LEU A 13 -12.30 38.75 4.77
N GLY A 14 -13.06 37.77 4.28
CA GLY A 14 -12.68 36.36 4.37
C GLY A 14 -11.43 36.09 3.52
N PRO A 15 -10.62 35.06 3.84
CA PRO A 15 -9.43 34.77 3.06
C PRO A 15 -9.80 34.43 1.62
N LEU A 16 -9.27 35.20 0.68
CA LEU A 16 -9.26 34.87 -0.75
C LEU A 16 -8.49 33.55 -0.91
N PHE A 17 -9.22 32.45 -1.06
CA PHE A 17 -8.64 31.22 -1.57
C PHE A 17 -8.33 31.43 -3.05
N TRP A 18 -7.05 31.63 -3.36
CA TRP A 18 -6.54 31.48 -4.71
C TRP A 18 -6.80 30.04 -5.17
N LYS A 19 -7.82 29.84 -6.00
CA LYS A 19 -7.94 28.64 -6.84
C LYS A 19 -6.98 28.85 -8.00
N GLY A 20 -5.76 28.32 -7.87
CA GLY A 20 -4.90 28.10 -9.02
C GLY A 20 -5.60 27.19 -10.05
N PRO A 21 -5.08 27.10 -11.29
CA PRO A 21 -5.62 26.16 -12.27
C PRO A 21 -5.70 24.77 -11.63
N GLU A 22 -6.86 24.10 -11.76
CA GLU A 22 -7.02 22.71 -11.33
C GLU A 22 -5.97 21.89 -12.09
N ALA A 23 -4.89 21.54 -11.40
CA ALA A 23 -3.96 20.56 -11.92
C ALA A 23 -4.79 19.31 -12.22
N VAL A 24 -4.81 18.87 -13.47
CA VAL A 24 -5.37 17.57 -13.84
C VAL A 24 -4.53 16.56 -13.06
N THR A 25 -5.05 16.11 -11.93
CA THR A 25 -4.40 15.07 -11.13
C THR A 25 -4.54 13.79 -11.91
N ASP A 26 -3.42 13.13 -12.21
CA ASP A 26 -3.41 11.83 -12.87
C ASP A 26 -4.41 10.89 -12.17
N ALA A 27 -5.02 10.01 -12.96
CA ALA A 27 -5.81 8.91 -12.41
C ALA A 27 -5.01 8.17 -11.33
N HIS A 28 -5.65 7.76 -10.24
CA HIS A 28 -4.96 7.10 -9.11
C HIS A 28 -5.42 5.66 -9.01
N ILE A 29 -4.51 4.68 -9.06
CA ILE A 29 -4.86 3.29 -8.76
C ILE A 29 -4.81 3.10 -7.25
N ALA A 30 -5.97 2.85 -6.65
CA ALA A 30 -6.09 2.71 -5.20
C ALA A 30 -6.11 1.24 -4.75
N GLN A 31 -6.30 0.28 -5.66
CA GLN A 31 -6.49 -1.11 -5.25
C GLN A 31 -6.00 -2.09 -6.32
N VAL A 32 -5.48 -3.22 -5.85
CA VAL A 32 -5.38 -4.47 -6.63
C VAL A 32 -6.10 -5.54 -5.82
N ALA A 33 -7.13 -6.15 -6.42
CA ALA A 33 -7.94 -7.16 -5.77
C ALA A 33 -7.57 -8.56 -6.25
N LEU A 34 -7.55 -9.51 -5.33
CA LEU A 34 -7.32 -10.93 -5.58
C LEU A 34 -8.52 -11.76 -5.13
N CYS A 35 -8.98 -12.65 -6.00
CA CYS A 35 -9.91 -13.72 -5.66
C CYS A 35 -9.12 -14.94 -5.22
N ALA A 36 -9.31 -15.33 -3.97
CA ALA A 36 -8.57 -16.40 -3.34
C ALA A 36 -9.48 -17.57 -2.98
N HIS A 37 -8.95 -18.79 -3.11
CA HIS A 37 -9.59 -19.98 -2.55
C HIS A 37 -9.58 -19.95 -1.02
N ASN A 38 -8.51 -19.42 -0.44
CA ASN A 38 -8.37 -19.16 0.99
C ASN A 38 -7.75 -17.77 1.22
N ALA A 39 -8.58 -16.74 1.19
CA ALA A 39 -8.15 -15.35 1.37
C ALA A 39 -7.40 -15.12 2.69
N GLY A 40 -7.79 -15.83 3.77
CA GLY A 40 -7.12 -15.74 5.06
C GLY A 40 -5.64 -16.18 5.00
N LYS A 41 -5.37 -17.36 4.41
CA LYS A 41 -4.01 -17.88 4.22
C LYS A 41 -3.21 -17.02 3.25
N LEU A 42 -3.80 -16.64 2.12
CA LEU A 42 -3.14 -15.81 1.12
C LEU A 42 -2.73 -14.46 1.71
N ARG A 43 -3.67 -13.76 2.37
CA ARG A 43 -3.38 -12.49 3.04
C ARG A 43 -2.31 -12.62 4.11
N HIS A 44 -2.33 -13.69 4.91
CA HIS A 44 -1.30 -13.94 5.92
C HIS A 44 0.09 -14.10 5.30
N TRP A 45 0.17 -14.79 4.16
CA TRP A 45 1.40 -14.95 3.41
C TRP A 45 1.95 -13.61 2.91
N TYR A 46 1.14 -12.80 2.22
CA TYR A 46 1.57 -11.46 1.74
C TYR A 46 2.05 -10.58 2.90
N ARG A 47 1.29 -10.56 4.00
CA ARG A 47 1.64 -9.80 5.21
C ARG A 47 3.02 -10.18 5.75
N ASN A 48 3.31 -11.47 5.84
CA ASN A 48 4.54 -11.93 6.45
C ASN A 48 5.73 -11.90 5.49
N VAL A 49 5.54 -12.08 4.18
CA VAL A 49 6.63 -11.99 3.20
C VAL A 49 7.05 -10.53 2.98
N PHE A 50 6.08 -9.63 2.84
CA PHE A 50 6.30 -8.24 2.45
C PHE A 50 6.22 -7.23 3.60
N GLU A 51 6.00 -7.70 4.84
CA GLU A 51 5.87 -6.84 6.04
C GLU A 51 4.83 -5.72 5.89
N MET A 52 3.73 -6.00 5.19
CA MET A 52 2.58 -5.11 5.04
C MET A 52 1.74 -5.09 6.32
N ALA A 53 0.95 -4.03 6.53
CA ALA A 53 0.04 -3.95 7.67
C ALA A 53 -1.35 -4.50 7.29
N PRO A 54 -2.06 -5.16 8.21
CA PRO A 54 -3.46 -5.51 7.98
C PRO A 54 -4.27 -4.22 7.79
N GLY A 55 -5.10 -4.17 6.75
CA GLY A 55 -6.10 -3.12 6.62
C GLY A 55 -7.19 -3.27 7.68
N SER A 56 -7.79 -2.16 8.09
CA SER A 56 -8.81 -2.13 9.12
C SER A 56 -10.14 -2.73 8.65
N GLY A 57 -10.67 -3.68 9.44
CA GLY A 57 -12.01 -4.23 9.24
C GLY A 57 -12.07 -5.45 8.32
N ALA A 58 -13.29 -5.81 7.95
CA ALA A 58 -13.65 -6.75 6.91
C ALA A 58 -15.04 -6.34 6.39
N LEU A 59 -15.32 -6.53 5.11
CA LEU A 59 -16.67 -6.39 4.57
C LEU A 59 -17.20 -7.76 4.19
N VAL A 60 -18.44 -8.04 4.59
CA VAL A 60 -19.14 -9.28 4.30
C VAL A 60 -20.39 -8.92 3.51
N SER A 61 -20.54 -9.49 2.33
CA SER A 61 -21.78 -9.40 1.58
C SER A 61 -22.48 -10.75 1.57
N VAL A 62 -23.79 -10.71 1.81
CA VAL A 62 -24.70 -11.86 1.76
C VAL A 62 -26.02 -11.41 1.12
N PRO A 63 -26.67 -12.26 0.30
CA PRO A 63 -28.03 -11.98 -0.15
C PRO A 63 -28.98 -11.71 1.04
N PRO A 64 -29.90 -10.74 0.94
CA PRO A 64 -30.36 -10.05 -0.28
C PRO A 64 -29.60 -8.76 -0.64
N MET A 65 -28.42 -8.49 -0.08
CA MET A 65 -27.62 -7.32 -0.49
C MET A 65 -27.36 -7.36 -2.00
N PRO A 66 -27.57 -6.25 -2.75
CA PRO A 66 -27.57 -6.30 -4.21
C PRO A 66 -26.16 -6.24 -4.82
N THR A 67 -25.17 -6.94 -4.24
CA THR A 67 -23.76 -6.90 -4.68
C THR A 67 -23.57 -7.31 -6.13
N ARG A 68 -24.40 -8.23 -6.65
CA ARG A 68 -24.45 -8.58 -8.08
C ARG A 68 -24.48 -7.38 -9.00
N ARG A 69 -25.24 -6.34 -8.66
CA ARG A 69 -25.38 -5.16 -9.56
C ARG A 69 -24.13 -4.29 -9.59
N ILE A 70 -23.26 -4.44 -8.59
CA ILE A 70 -22.01 -3.68 -8.46
C ILE A 70 -20.90 -4.47 -9.15
N GLN A 71 -20.70 -5.74 -8.78
CA GLN A 71 -19.59 -6.57 -9.27
C GLN A 71 -19.90 -7.35 -10.56
N GLY A 72 -21.17 -7.45 -10.98
CA GLY A 72 -21.55 -8.17 -12.20
C GLY A 72 -21.53 -9.70 -12.07
N ILE A 73 -21.50 -10.24 -10.85
CA ILE A 73 -21.39 -11.69 -10.58
C ILE A 73 -22.77 -12.37 -10.53
N ASP A 74 -22.86 -13.54 -11.16
CA ASP A 74 -24.06 -14.39 -11.17
C ASP A 74 -23.76 -15.79 -10.59
N PRO A 75 -24.52 -16.26 -9.58
CA PRO A 75 -25.60 -15.59 -8.83
C PRO A 75 -25.10 -14.51 -7.88
N ASN A 76 -26.04 -13.79 -7.25
CA ASN A 76 -25.72 -12.74 -6.27
C ASN A 76 -24.78 -13.27 -5.17
N PRO A 77 -23.62 -12.62 -4.96
CA PRO A 77 -22.56 -13.27 -4.22
C PRO A 77 -22.77 -13.28 -2.72
N THR A 78 -22.26 -14.34 -2.09
CA THR A 78 -21.89 -14.37 -0.67
C THR A 78 -20.37 -14.33 -0.61
N GLU A 79 -19.81 -13.26 -0.06
CA GLU A 79 -18.38 -12.99 -0.08
C GLU A 79 -17.89 -12.37 1.23
N MET A 80 -16.60 -12.49 1.47
CA MET A 80 -15.88 -11.74 2.48
C MET A 80 -14.65 -11.12 1.84
N VAL A 81 -14.43 -9.82 2.08
CA VAL A 81 -13.24 -9.10 1.64
C VAL A 81 -12.46 -8.59 2.85
N THR A 82 -11.15 -8.72 2.76
CA THR A 82 -10.19 -8.22 3.76
C THR A 82 -8.98 -7.62 3.08
N TRP A 83 -8.26 -6.75 3.79
CA TRP A 83 -7.26 -5.89 3.16
C TRP A 83 -5.87 -6.00 3.79
N LEU A 84 -4.86 -5.63 3.00
CA LEU A 84 -3.55 -5.18 3.47
C LEU A 84 -3.31 -3.75 2.97
N VAL A 85 -2.58 -2.98 3.76
CA VAL A 85 -2.05 -1.68 3.37
C VAL A 85 -0.52 -1.76 3.31
N ASP A 86 0.03 -1.16 2.27
CA ASP A 86 1.48 -1.07 2.03
C ASP A 86 1.98 0.33 2.42
N GLN A 87 3.13 0.77 1.91
CA GLN A 87 3.68 2.09 2.21
C GLN A 87 2.88 3.30 1.62
N GLN A 88 1.99 3.12 0.65
CA GLN A 88 1.40 4.21 -0.15
C GLN A 88 0.20 4.90 0.49
N ASP A 89 0.00 6.19 0.19
CA ASP A 89 -1.29 6.81 0.49
C ASP A 89 -2.40 6.24 -0.39
N TYR A 90 -3.58 6.06 0.21
CA TYR A 90 -4.80 5.64 -0.49
C TYR A 90 -4.62 4.42 -1.42
N PHE A 91 -3.92 3.39 -0.95
CA PHE A 91 -3.75 2.12 -1.65
C PHE A 91 -4.04 0.92 -0.72
N GLN A 92 -4.62 -0.15 -1.27
CA GLN A 92 -4.76 -1.44 -0.58
C GLN A 92 -4.69 -2.65 -1.53
N LEU A 93 -4.15 -3.77 -1.02
CA LEU A 93 -4.39 -5.08 -1.61
C LEU A 93 -5.67 -5.67 -1.02
N GLU A 94 -6.61 -6.08 -1.87
CA GLU A 94 -7.86 -6.71 -1.46
C GLU A 94 -7.81 -8.23 -1.64
N PHE A 95 -8.34 -8.96 -0.66
CA PHE A 95 -8.40 -10.41 -0.68
C PHE A 95 -9.86 -10.82 -0.51
N PHE A 96 -10.48 -11.22 -1.62
CA PHE A 96 -11.83 -11.75 -1.68
C PHE A 96 -11.84 -13.26 -1.48
N GLN A 97 -12.81 -13.72 -0.69
CA GLN A 97 -13.22 -15.12 -0.65
C GLN A 97 -14.71 -15.21 -0.97
N PHE A 98 -15.01 -15.80 -2.13
CA PHE A 98 -16.38 -16.04 -2.56
C PHE A 98 -16.85 -17.42 -2.11
N TYR A 99 -17.94 -17.44 -1.35
CA TYR A 99 -18.61 -18.67 -0.91
C TYR A 99 -19.74 -19.07 -1.87
N ARG A 100 -20.34 -18.10 -2.56
CA ARG A 100 -21.35 -18.29 -3.59
C ARG A 100 -21.26 -17.14 -4.61
N PRO A 101 -21.24 -17.41 -5.93
CA PRO A 101 -20.68 -18.64 -6.48
C PRO A 101 -19.30 -18.89 -5.88
N ARG A 102 -18.91 -20.16 -5.73
CA ARG A 102 -17.53 -20.46 -5.31
C ARG A 102 -16.62 -20.14 -6.50
N SER A 103 -15.52 -19.43 -6.25
CA SER A 103 -14.51 -19.13 -7.28
C SER A 103 -14.09 -20.39 -8.03
N ASN A 104 -14.12 -20.35 -9.37
CA ASN A 104 -13.48 -21.41 -10.14
C ASN A 104 -11.97 -21.34 -9.94
N LEU A 105 -11.31 -22.50 -9.95
CA LEU A 105 -9.86 -22.56 -9.81
C LEU A 105 -9.19 -22.07 -11.08
N LYS A 106 -8.07 -21.38 -10.92
CA LYS A 106 -7.22 -20.99 -12.04
C LYS A 106 -6.70 -22.26 -12.74
N PRO A 107 -6.77 -22.35 -14.08
CA PRO A 107 -6.20 -23.49 -14.79
C PRO A 107 -4.72 -23.69 -14.45
N THR A 108 -4.27 -24.93 -14.26
CA THR A 108 -2.86 -25.22 -13.92
C THR A 108 -1.89 -24.86 -15.04
N ALA A 109 -2.37 -24.83 -16.28
CA ALA A 109 -1.61 -24.41 -17.46
C ALA A 109 -1.70 -22.89 -17.72
N TRP A 110 -2.34 -22.10 -16.83
CA TRP A 110 -2.46 -20.65 -17.00
C TRP A 110 -1.09 -19.99 -16.87
N ARG A 111 -0.66 -19.32 -17.93
CA ARG A 111 0.64 -18.65 -18.04
C ARG A 111 0.50 -17.14 -17.82
N PRO A 112 1.59 -16.44 -17.47
CA PRO A 112 1.59 -14.97 -17.39
C PRO A 112 1.15 -14.26 -18.68
N CYS A 113 1.37 -14.89 -19.84
CA CYS A 113 0.95 -14.34 -21.14
C CYS A 113 -0.56 -14.53 -21.41
N ASP A 114 -1.27 -15.42 -20.71
CA ASP A 114 -2.70 -15.64 -21.00
C ASP A 114 -3.53 -14.41 -20.58
N ILE A 115 -4.60 -14.12 -21.33
CA ILE A 115 -5.30 -12.83 -21.29
C ILE A 115 -5.87 -12.52 -19.90
N GLY A 116 -5.39 -11.44 -19.27
CA GLY A 116 -5.81 -11.06 -17.92
C GLY A 116 -4.78 -10.22 -17.16
N TYR A 117 -5.13 -9.84 -15.93
CA TYR A 117 -4.17 -9.30 -14.96
C TYR A 117 -3.21 -10.41 -14.53
N SER A 118 -1.91 -10.25 -14.79
CA SER A 118 -0.97 -11.37 -14.79
C SER A 118 0.08 -11.34 -13.67
N ILE A 119 0.73 -10.20 -13.43
CA ILE A 119 1.86 -10.09 -12.50
C ILE A 119 1.71 -8.85 -11.63
N ILE A 120 1.83 -9.00 -10.30
CA ILE A 120 1.87 -7.88 -9.36
C ILE A 120 3.33 -7.53 -9.05
N GLY A 121 3.71 -6.27 -9.23
CA GLY A 121 5.03 -5.77 -8.90
C GLY A 121 5.10 -5.18 -7.51
N ILE A 122 6.06 -5.63 -6.71
CA ILE A 122 6.26 -5.18 -5.33
C ILE A 122 7.71 -4.77 -5.12
N CYS A 123 7.94 -3.48 -4.86
CA CYS A 123 9.25 -2.99 -4.44
C CYS A 123 9.42 -3.19 -2.93
N VAL A 124 10.60 -3.64 -2.50
CA VAL A 124 10.87 -4.00 -1.10
C VAL A 124 12.04 -3.21 -0.54
N ALA A 125 11.93 -2.80 0.73
CA ALA A 125 12.94 -2.00 1.41
C ALA A 125 14.24 -2.78 1.70
N ASP A 126 14.12 -4.10 1.89
CA ASP A 126 15.26 -5.01 2.08
C ASP A 126 15.00 -6.29 1.27
N PHE A 127 15.69 -6.40 0.14
CA PHE A 127 15.55 -7.51 -0.81
C PHE A 127 15.92 -8.84 -0.16
N ASP A 128 17.06 -8.91 0.54
CA ASP A 128 17.56 -10.15 1.13
C ASP A 128 16.69 -10.62 2.30
N ALA A 129 16.21 -9.71 3.15
CA ALA A 129 15.25 -10.04 4.20
C ALA A 129 13.91 -10.52 3.63
N THR A 130 13.44 -9.91 2.54
CA THR A 130 12.22 -10.36 1.85
C THR A 130 12.40 -11.77 1.30
N MET A 131 13.53 -12.06 0.65
CA MET A 131 13.79 -13.41 0.13
C MET A 131 13.88 -14.46 1.25
N ARG A 132 14.51 -14.13 2.39
CA ARG A 132 14.50 -15.02 3.57
C ARG A 132 13.08 -15.27 4.09
N ARG A 133 12.21 -14.25 4.12
CA ARG A 133 10.81 -14.41 4.52
C ARG A 133 10.02 -15.21 3.50
N TYR A 134 10.25 -15.02 2.20
CA TYR A 134 9.65 -15.80 1.14
C TYR A 134 9.97 -17.29 1.30
N ALA A 135 11.25 -17.65 1.47
CA ALA A 135 11.66 -19.04 1.72
C ALA A 135 10.98 -19.64 2.94
N ALA A 136 10.92 -18.88 4.05
CA ALA A 136 10.34 -19.35 5.30
C ALA A 136 8.81 -19.55 5.27
N HIS A 137 8.10 -18.96 4.29
CA HIS A 137 6.64 -19.01 4.20
C HIS A 137 6.09 -19.77 3.00
N SER A 138 6.96 -20.23 2.09
CA SER A 138 6.54 -20.78 0.81
C SER A 138 6.99 -22.22 0.57
N ASP A 139 7.85 -22.80 1.43
CA ASP A 139 8.39 -24.16 1.28
C ASP A 139 8.92 -24.45 -0.15
N VAL A 140 9.50 -23.44 -0.80
CA VAL A 140 10.08 -23.55 -2.15
C VAL A 140 11.54 -23.13 -2.17
N THR A 141 12.26 -23.59 -3.19
CA THR A 141 13.62 -23.10 -3.48
C THR A 141 13.56 -21.63 -3.87
N LEU A 142 14.50 -20.84 -3.37
CA LEU A 142 14.62 -19.44 -3.73
C LEU A 142 14.86 -19.32 -5.25
N PRO A 143 14.04 -18.53 -5.97
CA PRO A 143 14.31 -18.26 -7.37
C PRO A 143 15.59 -17.47 -7.55
N ALA A 144 16.18 -17.57 -8.75
CA ALA A 144 17.31 -16.75 -9.12
C ALA A 144 16.88 -15.28 -9.24
N SER A 145 17.69 -14.38 -8.68
CA SER A 145 17.57 -12.95 -8.92
C SER A 145 18.49 -12.52 -10.05
N VAL A 146 18.06 -11.54 -10.85
CA VAL A 146 18.88 -10.87 -11.87
C VAL A 146 19.12 -9.41 -11.49
N GLY A 147 20.10 -8.77 -12.13
CA GLY A 147 20.48 -7.39 -11.87
C GLY A 147 21.60 -7.24 -10.83
N GLN A 148 22.16 -6.03 -10.75
CA GLN A 148 23.20 -5.66 -9.79
C GLN A 148 22.58 -5.29 -8.44
N SER A 149 23.36 -5.34 -7.36
CA SER A 149 22.90 -4.87 -6.04
C SER A 149 22.39 -3.43 -6.11
N GLY A 150 21.26 -3.17 -5.47
CA GLY A 150 20.51 -1.92 -5.56
C GLY A 150 19.57 -1.84 -6.76
N ARG A 151 19.54 -2.84 -7.66
CA ARG A 151 18.61 -2.95 -8.80
C ARG A 151 18.19 -4.40 -9.06
N ARG A 152 18.33 -5.29 -8.08
CA ARG A 152 17.96 -6.69 -8.24
C ARG A 152 16.46 -6.84 -8.46
N ARG A 153 16.09 -7.85 -9.21
CA ARG A 153 14.71 -8.32 -9.34
C ARG A 153 14.63 -9.83 -9.38
N THR A 154 13.48 -10.35 -9.02
CA THR A 154 13.16 -11.79 -9.12
C THR A 154 11.66 -11.95 -9.29
N CYS A 155 11.22 -13.08 -9.87
CA CYS A 155 9.82 -13.43 -9.94
C CYS A 155 9.53 -14.65 -9.04
N VAL A 156 8.43 -14.59 -8.29
CA VAL A 156 7.98 -15.65 -7.38
C VAL A 156 6.51 -15.95 -7.62
N ARG A 157 6.03 -17.06 -7.06
CA ARG A 157 4.60 -17.36 -6.95
C ARG A 157 4.14 -17.28 -5.50
N ASP A 158 2.95 -16.75 -5.30
CA ASP A 158 2.23 -16.84 -4.02
C ASP A 158 1.66 -18.27 -3.81
N PRO A 159 1.09 -18.60 -2.64
CA PRO A 159 0.53 -19.93 -2.35
C PRO A 159 -0.61 -20.37 -3.25
N GLU A 160 -1.22 -19.46 -4.01
CA GLU A 160 -2.31 -19.75 -4.95
C GLU A 160 -1.86 -19.65 -6.42
N GLY A 161 -0.56 -19.49 -6.65
CA GLY A 161 0.05 -19.49 -7.97
C GLY A 161 -0.07 -18.16 -8.72
N ASN A 162 -0.38 -17.05 -8.06
CA ASN A 162 -0.27 -15.73 -8.68
C ASN A 162 1.19 -15.30 -8.76
N TRP A 163 1.56 -14.63 -9.85
CA TRP A 163 2.92 -14.19 -10.09
C TRP A 163 3.19 -12.83 -9.45
N ILE A 164 4.33 -12.75 -8.76
CA ILE A 164 4.80 -11.55 -8.08
C ILE A 164 6.22 -11.25 -8.53
N GLU A 165 6.43 -10.06 -9.08
CA GLU A 165 7.77 -9.53 -9.37
C GLU A 165 8.23 -8.72 -8.16
N ILE A 166 9.35 -9.11 -7.55
CA ILE A 166 9.95 -8.44 -6.40
C ILE A 166 11.11 -7.58 -6.90
N LEU A 167 11.10 -6.29 -6.57
CA LEU A 167 12.09 -5.32 -7.00
C LEU A 167 12.85 -4.76 -5.79
N GLU A 168 14.17 -4.65 -5.91
CA GLU A 168 15.02 -3.97 -4.92
C GLU A 168 14.96 -2.44 -5.04
N ARG A 169 14.65 -1.93 -6.23
CA ARG A 169 14.53 -0.49 -6.51
C ARG A 169 13.14 -0.14 -6.97
N ASP A 170 12.64 1.00 -6.51
CA ASP A 170 11.32 1.50 -6.88
C ASP A 170 11.35 1.97 -8.35
N PRO A 171 10.56 1.36 -9.26
CA PRO A 171 10.57 1.73 -10.68
C PRO A 171 10.07 3.16 -10.92
N LEU A 172 9.38 3.78 -9.96
CA LEU A 172 8.98 5.19 -10.09
C LEU A 172 10.18 6.15 -10.04
N GLU A 173 11.29 5.76 -9.39
CA GLU A 173 12.50 6.60 -9.36
C GLU A 173 13.11 6.84 -10.74
N ASP A 174 12.79 5.98 -11.71
CA ASP A 174 13.25 6.11 -13.10
C ASP A 174 12.28 6.94 -13.96
N ILE A 175 11.14 7.40 -13.40
CA ILE A 175 10.11 8.15 -14.11
C ILE A 175 10.10 9.60 -13.66
N GLU A 176 10.33 10.51 -14.61
CA GLU A 176 10.33 11.96 -14.36
C GLU A 176 9.00 12.46 -13.78
N ALA A 177 9.10 13.46 -12.89
CA ALA A 177 7.97 14.09 -12.21
C ALA A 177 7.05 13.12 -11.43
N SER A 178 7.51 11.90 -11.13
CA SER A 178 6.79 10.98 -10.28
C SER A 178 7.06 11.27 -8.80
N THR A 179 6.05 11.07 -7.97
CA THR A 179 6.22 11.07 -6.50
C THR A 179 5.77 9.72 -5.96
N PRO A 180 6.63 8.96 -5.25
CA PRO A 180 6.31 7.61 -4.78
C PRO A 180 5.08 7.51 -3.84
N GLY A 181 4.63 8.62 -3.26
CA GLY A 181 3.46 8.68 -2.38
C GLY A 181 3.59 7.90 -1.08
N ILE A 182 4.81 7.76 -0.56
CA ILE A 182 5.11 7.00 0.66
C ILE A 182 4.65 7.77 1.90
N VAL A 183 3.74 7.17 2.67
CA VAL A 183 3.23 7.72 3.95
C VAL A 183 3.43 6.78 5.13
N ARG A 184 3.91 5.55 4.87
CA ARG A 184 4.19 4.51 5.88
C ARG A 184 5.56 3.86 5.66
N PRO A 185 6.66 4.62 5.77
CA PRO A 185 8.01 4.13 5.45
C PRO A 185 8.48 2.95 6.33
N GLU A 186 7.85 2.71 7.49
CA GLU A 186 8.14 1.53 8.32
C GLU A 186 7.71 0.19 7.72
N LEU A 187 6.79 0.18 6.75
CA LEU A 187 6.35 -1.07 6.12
C LEU A 187 7.41 -1.56 5.14
N GLY A 188 7.57 -2.88 5.00
CA GLY A 188 8.72 -3.45 4.27
C GLY A 188 8.60 -3.43 2.75
N ALA A 189 7.44 -3.03 2.22
CA ALA A 189 7.16 -3.15 0.80
C ALA A 189 6.09 -2.18 0.32
N VAL A 190 6.13 -1.91 -0.99
CA VAL A 190 5.18 -1.09 -1.71
C VAL A 190 4.78 -1.75 -3.03
N VAL A 191 3.48 -1.84 -3.31
CA VAL A 191 2.95 -2.42 -4.54
C VAL A 191 2.97 -1.36 -5.63
N ARG A 192 3.76 -1.58 -6.68
CA ARG A 192 4.04 -0.54 -7.66
C ARG A 192 3.35 -0.71 -8.98
N PHE A 193 3.06 -1.94 -9.36
CA PHE A 193 2.47 -2.16 -10.66
C PHE A 193 1.63 -3.41 -10.74
N ILE A 194 0.81 -3.41 -11.79
CA ILE A 194 0.18 -4.61 -12.32
C ILE A 194 0.59 -4.73 -13.79
N ARG A 195 0.93 -5.95 -14.22
CA ARG A 195 1.06 -6.30 -15.63
C ARG A 195 -0.27 -6.85 -16.12
N VAL A 196 -0.68 -6.44 -17.31
CA VAL A 196 -1.93 -6.85 -17.95
C VAL A 196 -1.60 -7.45 -19.30
N SER A 197 -1.83 -8.75 -19.47
CA SER A 197 -1.76 -9.38 -20.79
C SER A 197 -3.03 -9.04 -21.56
N VAL A 198 -2.89 -8.28 -22.65
CA VAL A 198 -3.99 -7.78 -23.47
C VAL A 198 -4.00 -8.44 -24.85
N PRO A 199 -5.18 -8.69 -25.44
CA PRO A 199 -5.26 -9.31 -26.77
C PRO A 199 -4.86 -8.37 -27.89
N ASP A 200 -4.99 -7.05 -27.67
CA ASP A 200 -4.83 -6.00 -28.67
C ASP A 200 -4.37 -4.70 -28.00
N MET A 201 -3.21 -4.20 -28.41
CA MET A 201 -2.62 -3.02 -27.79
C MET A 201 -3.38 -1.72 -28.10
N GLU A 202 -3.95 -1.58 -29.29
CA GLU A 202 -4.67 -0.36 -29.68
C GLU A 202 -5.96 -0.21 -28.87
N ARG A 203 -6.76 -1.29 -28.75
CA ARG A 203 -7.96 -1.29 -27.90
C ARG A 203 -7.64 -1.10 -26.43
N ALA A 204 -6.54 -1.69 -25.96
CA ALA A 204 -6.09 -1.52 -24.58
C ALA A 204 -5.72 -0.07 -24.30
N GLN A 205 -5.02 0.63 -25.22
CA GLN A 205 -4.72 2.05 -25.05
C GLN A 205 -5.97 2.92 -25.01
N VAL A 206 -6.96 2.70 -25.89
CA VAL A 206 -8.24 3.42 -25.82
C VAL A 206 -8.93 3.22 -24.46
N THR A 207 -8.85 2.00 -23.91
CA THR A 207 -9.42 1.69 -22.60
C THR A 207 -8.64 2.38 -21.48
N TYR A 208 -7.34 2.11 -21.35
CA TYR A 208 -6.57 2.50 -20.19
C TYR A 208 -6.11 3.97 -20.23
N VAL A 209 -5.83 4.52 -21.40
CA VAL A 209 -5.43 5.92 -21.59
C VAL A 209 -6.67 6.79 -21.76
N ASP A 210 -7.43 6.61 -22.83
CA ASP A 210 -8.50 7.58 -23.16
C ASP A 210 -9.69 7.48 -22.18
N ALA A 211 -10.17 6.27 -21.91
CA ALA A 211 -11.35 6.09 -21.06
C ALA A 211 -11.01 6.23 -19.56
N LEU A 212 -9.96 5.55 -19.10
CA LEU A 212 -9.59 5.49 -17.69
C LEU A 212 -8.67 6.64 -17.26
N GLY A 213 -8.00 7.32 -18.19
CA GLY A 213 -7.17 8.50 -17.93
C GLY A 213 -5.80 8.20 -17.33
N LEU A 214 -5.27 6.99 -17.54
CA LEU A 214 -3.86 6.71 -17.24
C LEU A 214 -2.96 7.44 -18.24
N VAL A 215 -1.75 7.78 -17.82
CA VAL A 215 -0.80 8.54 -18.63
C VAL A 215 0.28 7.63 -19.14
N GLU A 216 0.52 7.60 -20.45
CA GLU A 216 1.64 6.86 -21.02
C GLU A 216 2.98 7.43 -20.54
N VAL A 217 3.90 6.54 -20.17
CA VAL A 217 5.28 6.88 -19.80
C VAL A 217 6.16 6.65 -21.03
N ALA A 218 6.48 7.75 -21.73
CA ALA A 218 7.34 7.69 -22.91
C ALA A 218 8.74 7.18 -22.56
N ASP A 219 9.34 6.43 -23.48
CA ASP A 219 10.74 5.96 -23.42
C ASP A 219 11.12 5.18 -22.15
N ALA A 220 10.14 4.58 -21.47
CA ALA A 220 10.37 3.76 -20.28
C ALA A 220 9.81 2.34 -20.47
N THR A 221 10.64 1.35 -20.12
CA THR A 221 10.24 -0.06 -20.09
C THR A 221 10.39 -0.58 -18.66
N LEU A 222 9.35 -1.24 -18.14
CA LEU A 222 9.37 -1.78 -16.79
C LEU A 222 10.21 -3.06 -16.70
N HIS A 223 10.27 -3.84 -17.78
CA HIS A 223 11.09 -5.05 -17.91
C HIS A 223 11.70 -5.14 -19.33
N SER A 224 12.82 -5.86 -19.49
CA SER A 224 13.43 -6.15 -20.79
C SER A 224 12.88 -7.43 -21.44
N ASP A 225 13.28 -7.75 -22.68
CA ASP A 225 12.90 -9.02 -23.32
C ASP A 225 13.50 -10.23 -22.58
N GLU A 226 14.70 -10.10 -22.01
CA GLU A 226 15.35 -11.17 -21.24
C GLU A 226 14.65 -11.46 -19.91
N ASP A 227 14.03 -10.45 -19.31
CA ASP A 227 13.30 -10.59 -18.05
C ASP A 227 12.09 -11.54 -18.17
N GLU A 228 11.54 -11.74 -19.37
CA GLU A 228 10.46 -12.70 -19.65
C GLU A 228 10.79 -14.13 -19.19
N ALA A 229 12.08 -14.48 -19.18
CA ALA A 229 12.55 -15.76 -18.66
C ALA A 229 12.25 -15.95 -17.16
N LEU A 230 12.16 -14.87 -16.37
CA LEU A 230 11.90 -14.92 -14.93
C LEU A 230 10.53 -15.52 -14.58
N TRP A 231 9.55 -15.35 -15.46
CA TRP A 231 8.21 -15.94 -15.31
C TRP A 231 7.92 -17.02 -16.36
N GLY A 232 8.98 -17.58 -16.95
CA GLY A 232 8.90 -18.79 -17.77
C GLY A 232 8.53 -18.56 -19.23
N LEU A 233 8.78 -17.36 -19.78
CA LEU A 233 8.52 -17.02 -21.18
C LEU A 233 9.79 -16.58 -21.93
N PRO A 234 10.92 -17.33 -21.84
CA PRO A 234 12.16 -16.91 -22.49
C PRO A 234 11.97 -16.74 -24.01
N GLY A 235 12.41 -15.59 -24.52
CA GLY A 235 12.32 -15.27 -25.96
C GLY A 235 10.92 -14.88 -26.43
N ALA A 236 10.03 -14.47 -25.50
CA ALA A 236 8.71 -14.01 -25.87
C ALA A 236 8.78 -12.81 -26.83
N SER A 237 7.94 -12.85 -27.86
CA SER A 237 7.72 -11.73 -28.78
C SER A 237 6.54 -10.91 -28.29
N THR A 238 6.76 -9.65 -27.94
CA THR A 238 5.73 -8.80 -27.34
C THR A 238 5.68 -7.39 -27.94
N ASN A 239 4.55 -6.73 -27.75
CA ASN A 239 4.43 -5.27 -27.79
C ASN A 239 4.03 -4.80 -26.38
N ARG A 240 4.66 -3.72 -25.89
CA ARG A 240 4.52 -3.28 -24.49
C ARG A 240 4.30 -1.78 -24.41
N VAL A 241 3.41 -1.35 -23.51
CA VAL A 241 3.16 0.06 -23.20
C VAL A 241 3.12 0.21 -21.67
N LEU A 242 3.90 1.16 -21.15
CA LEU A 242 3.92 1.48 -19.72
C LEU A 242 3.04 2.70 -19.45
N LEU A 243 2.07 2.53 -18.56
CA LEU A 243 1.15 3.57 -18.14
C LEU A 243 1.34 3.90 -16.66
N ARG A 244 1.03 5.14 -16.30
CA ARG A 244 1.11 5.67 -14.94
C ARG A 244 -0.24 6.19 -14.49
N GLY A 245 -0.66 5.72 -13.32
CA GLY A 245 -1.75 6.27 -12.54
C GLY A 245 -1.20 6.84 -11.23
N SER A 246 -0.82 8.12 -11.23
CA SER A 246 -0.20 8.79 -10.08
C SER A 246 1.11 8.10 -9.66
N ASN A 247 1.08 7.32 -8.57
CA ASN A 247 2.20 6.60 -7.96
C ASN A 247 2.09 5.08 -8.14
N PHE A 248 1.35 4.64 -9.16
CA PHE A 248 1.18 3.25 -9.54
C PHE A 248 1.34 3.09 -11.06
N LEU A 249 1.91 1.97 -11.51
CA LEU A 249 2.13 1.70 -12.93
C LEU A 249 1.24 0.55 -13.42
N VAL A 250 0.82 0.64 -14.67
CA VAL A 250 0.13 -0.45 -15.38
C VAL A 250 0.93 -0.74 -16.62
N GLU A 251 1.48 -1.95 -16.72
CA GLU A 251 2.18 -2.38 -17.92
C GLU A 251 1.24 -3.23 -18.77
N LEU A 252 0.87 -2.71 -19.94
CA LEU A 252 0.11 -3.46 -20.94
C LEU A 252 1.10 -4.26 -21.78
N VAL A 253 0.85 -5.56 -21.95
CA VAL A 253 1.69 -6.44 -22.77
C VAL A 253 0.80 -7.24 -23.71
N GLN A 254 1.02 -7.10 -25.01
CA GLN A 254 0.43 -7.94 -26.04
C GLN A 254 1.46 -8.99 -26.46
N TYR A 255 1.16 -10.26 -26.23
CA TYR A 255 2.04 -11.38 -26.61
C TYR A 255 1.69 -11.91 -27.99
N PHE A 256 2.71 -12.15 -28.81
CA PHE A 256 2.60 -12.78 -30.13
C PHE A 256 3.11 -14.23 -30.13
N ASP A 257 4.23 -14.47 -29.43
CA ASP A 257 4.81 -15.79 -29.20
C ASP A 257 5.35 -15.84 -27.76
N PRO A 258 4.92 -16.80 -26.90
CA PRO A 258 3.88 -17.77 -27.17
C PRO A 258 2.50 -17.12 -27.33
N GLN A 259 1.65 -17.75 -28.14
CA GLN A 259 0.28 -17.28 -28.33
C GLN A 259 -0.50 -17.34 -27.00
N PRO A 260 -1.14 -16.23 -26.58
CA PRO A 260 -1.85 -16.16 -25.31
C PRO A 260 -3.18 -16.93 -25.39
N ALA A 261 -3.52 -17.67 -24.32
CA ALA A 261 -4.83 -18.29 -24.20
C ALA A 261 -5.88 -17.23 -23.78
N PRO A 262 -7.12 -17.29 -24.31
CA PRO A 262 -8.20 -16.44 -23.84
C PRO A 262 -8.65 -16.86 -22.42
N ARG A 263 -9.43 -16.01 -21.77
CA ARG A 263 -10.15 -16.39 -20.53
C ARG A 263 -11.01 -17.64 -20.76
N PRO A 264 -11.12 -18.55 -19.78
CA PRO A 264 -11.95 -19.74 -19.91
C PRO A 264 -13.41 -19.38 -20.22
N ALA A 265 -14.10 -20.27 -20.92
CA ALA A 265 -15.53 -20.10 -21.17
C ALA A 265 -16.30 -20.01 -19.84
N GLY A 266 -17.14 -18.98 -19.69
CA GLY A 266 -17.88 -18.73 -18.45
C GLY A 266 -17.07 -18.08 -17.34
N TYR A 267 -15.86 -17.57 -17.62
CA TYR A 267 -15.07 -16.82 -16.66
C TYR A 267 -15.89 -15.70 -16.01
N GLN A 268 -15.81 -15.62 -14.68
CA GLN A 268 -16.36 -14.51 -13.91
C GLN A 268 -15.25 -13.79 -13.15
N ILE A 269 -15.48 -12.52 -12.83
CA ILE A 269 -14.52 -11.72 -12.08
C ILE A 269 -14.18 -12.35 -10.71
N CYS A 270 -15.06 -13.17 -10.15
CA CYS A 270 -14.84 -13.91 -8.90
C CYS A 270 -13.98 -15.17 -9.04
N ASP A 271 -13.50 -15.54 -10.23
CA ASP A 271 -12.63 -16.70 -10.43
C ASP A 271 -11.23 -16.44 -9.87
N GLN A 272 -10.56 -17.51 -9.44
CA GLN A 272 -9.31 -17.43 -8.69
C GLN A 272 -8.21 -16.71 -9.50
N GLY A 273 -7.60 -15.68 -8.90
CA GLY A 273 -6.55 -14.90 -9.54
C GLY A 273 -6.59 -13.42 -9.15
N VAL A 274 -5.92 -12.57 -9.93
CA VAL A 274 -6.09 -11.12 -9.81
C VAL A 274 -7.43 -10.74 -10.44
N MET A 275 -8.31 -10.20 -9.60
CA MET A 275 -9.71 -9.87 -9.91
C MET A 275 -9.79 -8.65 -10.83
N ASN A 276 -9.24 -7.53 -10.36
CA ASN A 276 -9.26 -6.23 -11.01
C ASN A 276 -8.28 -5.26 -10.33
N ILE A 277 -8.13 -4.10 -10.96
CA ILE A 277 -7.64 -2.88 -10.32
C ILE A 277 -8.80 -1.92 -10.06
N ALA A 278 -8.58 -0.97 -9.14
CA ALA A 278 -9.52 0.11 -8.89
C ALA A 278 -8.90 1.49 -9.08
N LEU A 279 -9.63 2.36 -9.78
CA LEU A 279 -9.41 3.79 -9.81
C LEU A 279 -10.00 4.44 -8.55
N GLY A 280 -9.13 5.07 -7.76
CA GLY A 280 -9.48 5.80 -6.56
C GLY A 280 -9.70 7.30 -6.83
N PHE A 281 -10.78 7.83 -6.28
CA PHE A 281 -11.14 9.25 -6.38
C PHE A 281 -11.24 9.86 -4.99
N ARG A 282 -10.74 11.09 -4.82
CA ARG A 282 -10.80 11.78 -3.52
C ARG A 282 -12.15 12.44 -3.27
N THR A 283 -12.87 12.78 -4.34
CA THR A 283 -14.20 13.38 -4.25
C THR A 283 -15.23 12.69 -5.15
N PRO A 284 -16.53 12.75 -4.81
CA PRO A 284 -17.60 12.25 -5.65
C PRO A 284 -17.67 12.90 -7.04
N GLU A 285 -17.27 14.17 -7.16
CA GLU A 285 -17.27 14.90 -8.44
C GLU A 285 -16.20 14.34 -9.40
N GLN A 286 -15.01 14.04 -8.88
CA GLN A 286 -13.95 13.37 -9.64
C GLN A 286 -14.40 11.98 -10.11
N PHE A 287 -15.04 11.23 -9.21
CA PHE A 287 -15.64 9.92 -9.55
C PHE A 287 -16.67 10.07 -10.69
N ASP A 288 -17.60 11.01 -10.58
CA ASP A 288 -18.69 11.17 -11.54
C ASP A 288 -18.17 11.61 -12.92
N ALA A 289 -17.21 12.53 -12.96
CA ALA A 289 -16.56 12.95 -14.19
C ALA A 289 -15.82 11.78 -14.88
N ALA A 290 -15.06 10.99 -14.11
CA ALA A 290 -14.36 9.83 -14.64
C ALA A 290 -15.33 8.74 -15.12
N PHE A 291 -16.44 8.52 -14.40
CA PHE A 291 -17.46 7.55 -14.79
C PHE A 291 -18.12 7.95 -16.12
N VAL A 292 -18.45 9.23 -16.30
CA VAL A 292 -18.97 9.77 -17.57
C VAL A 292 -17.95 9.61 -18.70
N ARG A 293 -16.66 9.91 -18.46
CA ARG A 293 -15.60 9.68 -19.45
C ARG A 293 -15.50 8.21 -19.85
N ALA A 294 -15.38 7.30 -18.88
CA ALA A 294 -15.23 5.87 -19.12
C ALA A 294 -16.39 5.32 -19.97
N THR A 295 -17.62 5.64 -19.58
CA THR A 295 -18.83 5.19 -20.30
C THR A 295 -19.00 5.87 -21.66
N GLY A 296 -18.59 7.13 -21.81
CA GLY A 296 -18.55 7.84 -23.09
C GLY A 296 -17.58 7.21 -24.10
N HIS A 297 -16.50 6.59 -23.62
CA HIS A 297 -15.55 5.81 -24.42
C HIS A 297 -15.97 4.33 -24.63
N GLY A 298 -17.18 3.96 -24.22
CA GLY A 298 -17.76 2.65 -24.52
C GLY A 298 -17.53 1.56 -23.47
N LEU A 299 -16.90 1.87 -22.32
CA LEU A 299 -16.85 0.92 -21.21
C LEU A 299 -18.26 0.71 -20.65
N ARG A 300 -18.62 -0.55 -20.42
CA ARG A 300 -19.95 -0.98 -19.99
C ARG A 300 -20.03 -1.04 -18.46
N PRO A 301 -20.84 -0.18 -17.80
CA PRO A 301 -21.00 -0.26 -16.36
C PRO A 301 -21.93 -1.42 -15.97
N ASN A 302 -21.67 -2.05 -14.82
CA ASN A 302 -22.55 -3.09 -14.28
C ASN A 302 -23.92 -2.53 -13.83
N GLY A 303 -23.98 -1.24 -13.52
CA GLY A 303 -25.19 -0.53 -13.14
C GLY A 303 -24.95 0.95 -12.91
N LYS A 304 -25.92 1.63 -12.29
CA LYS A 304 -25.76 3.03 -11.87
C LYS A 304 -24.87 3.12 -10.63
N PRO A 305 -23.96 4.10 -10.53
CA PRO A 305 -23.13 4.32 -9.34
C PRO A 305 -23.92 4.29 -8.04
N VAL A 306 -23.32 3.69 -7.03
CA VAL A 306 -23.97 3.48 -5.73
C VAL A 306 -23.13 4.11 -4.65
N ASP A 307 -23.76 4.90 -3.78
CA ASP A 307 -23.17 5.31 -2.50
C ASP A 307 -23.66 4.35 -1.40
N VAL A 308 -22.74 3.64 -0.76
CA VAL A 308 -23.04 2.70 0.34
C VAL A 308 -22.67 3.28 1.71
N GLY A 309 -22.53 4.61 1.80
CA GLY A 309 -22.23 5.34 3.02
C GLY A 309 -20.73 5.44 3.34
N ILE A 310 -19.98 4.35 3.23
CA ILE A 310 -18.51 4.35 3.45
C ILE A 310 -17.71 4.69 2.19
N PHE A 311 -18.27 4.42 1.02
CA PHE A 311 -17.69 4.75 -0.27
C PHE A 311 -18.77 4.83 -1.35
N ARG A 312 -18.43 5.49 -2.46
CA ARG A 312 -19.18 5.44 -3.72
C ARG A 312 -18.45 4.54 -4.70
N VAL A 313 -19.17 3.64 -5.37
CA VAL A 313 -18.57 2.57 -6.17
C VAL A 313 -19.38 2.24 -7.43
N MET A 314 -18.67 1.82 -8.48
CA MET A 314 -19.21 1.05 -9.61
C MET A 314 -18.08 0.36 -10.38
N TYR A 315 -18.38 -0.76 -11.03
CA TYR A 315 -17.45 -1.43 -11.95
C TYR A 315 -17.83 -1.09 -13.40
N VAL A 316 -16.81 -0.89 -14.21
CA VAL A 316 -16.90 -0.68 -15.66
C VAL A 316 -16.07 -1.76 -16.37
N ASN A 317 -16.55 -2.23 -17.51
CA ASN A 317 -15.94 -3.34 -18.25
C ASN A 317 -15.62 -2.92 -19.68
N ASP A 318 -14.43 -3.29 -20.16
CA ASP A 318 -14.04 -3.04 -21.55
C ASP A 318 -14.61 -4.09 -22.52
N ALA A 319 -14.27 -3.96 -23.81
CA ALA A 319 -14.73 -4.87 -24.86
C ALA A 319 -14.10 -6.28 -24.77
N ASP A 320 -12.94 -6.40 -24.13
CA ASP A 320 -12.19 -7.64 -23.93
C ASP A 320 -12.52 -8.33 -22.58
N GLY A 321 -13.47 -7.75 -21.82
CA GLY A 321 -13.98 -8.28 -20.57
C GLY A 321 -13.12 -7.97 -19.34
N PHE A 322 -12.14 -7.06 -19.44
CA PHE A 322 -11.44 -6.54 -18.26
C PHE A 322 -12.39 -5.67 -17.46
N SER A 323 -12.48 -5.94 -16.17
CA SER A 323 -13.25 -5.13 -15.24
C SER A 323 -12.30 -4.19 -14.48
N VAL A 324 -12.72 -2.94 -14.32
CA VAL A 324 -12.05 -1.93 -13.50
C VAL A 324 -13.06 -1.37 -12.52
N GLU A 325 -12.68 -1.35 -11.25
CA GLU A 325 -13.49 -0.72 -10.21
C GLU A 325 -13.24 0.79 -10.20
N MET A 326 -14.30 1.56 -10.00
CA MET A 326 -14.24 2.97 -9.70
C MET A 326 -14.66 3.12 -8.24
N LEU A 327 -13.84 3.79 -7.44
CA LEU A 327 -14.04 3.90 -6.00
C LEU A 327 -13.75 5.32 -5.50
N CYS A 328 -14.70 5.90 -4.77
CA CYS A 328 -14.46 7.09 -3.96
C CYS A 328 -14.70 6.73 -2.49
N ALA A 329 -13.62 6.40 -1.79
CA ALA A 329 -13.68 6.04 -0.37
C ALA A 329 -13.61 7.28 0.52
N ARG A 330 -14.47 7.36 1.54
CA ARG A 330 -14.54 8.56 2.40
C ARG A 330 -13.37 8.58 3.39
N PRO A 331 -12.49 9.60 3.38
CA PRO A 331 -11.32 9.65 4.26
C PRO A 331 -11.62 9.49 5.74
N SER A 332 -12.72 10.08 6.22
CA SER A 332 -13.16 9.96 7.62
C SER A 332 -13.57 8.55 8.03
N LEU A 333 -13.78 7.64 7.06
CA LEU A 333 -14.23 6.26 7.27
C LEU A 333 -13.23 5.23 6.74
N TRP A 334 -11.98 5.62 6.45
CA TRP A 334 -10.92 4.68 6.01
C TRP A 334 -10.68 3.53 6.99
N SER A 335 -10.95 3.73 8.29
CA SER A 335 -10.90 2.67 9.30
C SER A 335 -11.97 1.57 9.12
N LEU A 336 -12.95 1.78 8.24
CA LEU A 336 -14.04 0.87 7.92
C LEU A 336 -13.94 0.28 6.50
N SER A 337 -13.16 0.90 5.61
CA SER A 337 -13.02 0.52 4.20
C SER A 337 -11.65 -0.05 3.81
N GLY A 338 -10.80 -0.36 4.79
CA GLY A 338 -9.52 -1.05 4.59
C GLY A 338 -8.29 -0.16 4.39
N PHE A 339 -8.47 1.13 4.08
CA PHE A 339 -7.39 2.07 3.71
C PHE A 339 -6.53 2.57 4.88
N SER A 340 -6.86 2.20 6.12
CA SER A 340 -6.02 2.49 7.29
C SER A 340 -5.47 1.21 7.90
N PRO A 341 -4.25 1.24 8.48
CA PRO A 341 -3.75 0.14 9.27
C PRO A 341 -4.74 -0.24 10.39
N GLY A 342 -5.07 -1.52 10.49
CA GLY A 342 -5.98 -2.07 11.47
C GLY A 342 -5.27 -2.70 12.66
N GLY A 343 -6.00 -2.80 13.79
CA GLY A 343 -5.65 -3.67 14.89
C GLY A 343 -4.43 -3.20 15.70
N ALA A 344 -3.26 -3.79 15.43
CA ALA A 344 -2.06 -3.74 16.26
C ALA A 344 -0.95 -2.90 15.60
N TYR A 345 -1.32 -1.66 15.27
CA TYR A 345 -0.47 -0.68 14.62
C TYR A 345 -0.64 0.66 15.34
N VAL A 346 0.48 1.32 15.65
CA VAL A 346 0.53 2.63 16.30
C VAL A 346 1.43 3.53 15.47
N GLN A 347 1.00 4.76 15.25
CA GLN A 347 1.81 5.79 14.63
C GLN A 347 1.61 7.09 15.42
N ASN A 348 2.70 7.70 15.82
CA ASN A 348 2.70 9.07 16.34
C ASN A 348 3.75 9.89 15.61
N GLU A 349 3.43 11.15 15.37
CA GLU A 349 4.32 12.10 14.73
C GLU A 349 4.33 13.41 15.50
N VAL A 350 5.48 14.08 15.46
CA VAL A 350 5.66 15.43 16.00
C VAL A 350 6.64 16.19 15.13
N LEU A 351 6.36 17.48 14.91
CA LEU A 351 7.32 18.43 14.35
C LEU A 351 8.03 19.13 15.50
N ILE A 352 9.36 19.17 15.48
CA ILE A 352 10.22 19.77 16.51
C ILE A 352 11.04 20.87 15.84
N ARG A 353 11.02 22.09 16.38
CA ARG A 353 11.86 23.21 15.93
C ARG A 353 13.28 23.03 16.47
N ALA A 354 14.01 22.12 15.87
CA ALA A 354 15.40 21.82 16.15
C ALA A 354 16.03 21.14 14.92
N GLN A 355 17.35 21.23 14.80
CA GLN A 355 18.09 20.58 13.71
C GLN A 355 18.02 19.04 13.82
N PRO A 356 17.95 18.31 12.68
CA PRO A 356 17.81 16.85 12.67
C PRO A 356 18.88 16.13 13.49
N GLU A 357 20.12 16.60 13.45
CA GLU A 357 21.25 16.00 14.17
C GLU A 357 21.02 16.06 15.68
N ARG A 358 20.53 17.20 16.18
CA ARG A 358 20.23 17.37 17.62
C ARG A 358 19.09 16.45 18.07
N VAL A 359 18.05 16.34 17.24
CA VAL A 359 16.91 15.46 17.50
C VAL A 359 17.36 14.00 17.48
N TRP A 360 18.17 13.62 16.50
CA TRP A 360 18.72 12.27 16.36
C TRP A 360 19.57 11.87 17.56
N GLN A 361 20.54 12.70 17.95
CA GLN A 361 21.40 12.44 19.12
C GLN A 361 20.57 12.22 20.39
N ARG A 362 19.48 12.98 20.56
CA ARG A 362 18.59 12.81 21.71
C ARG A 362 17.72 11.54 21.64
N LEU A 363 17.35 11.10 20.44
CA LEU A 363 16.56 9.88 20.24
C LEU A 363 17.37 8.60 20.48
N ILE A 364 18.67 8.64 20.15
CA ILE A 364 19.56 7.48 20.28
C ILE A 364 20.22 7.39 21.66
N ASP A 365 20.20 8.46 22.46
CA ASP A 365 20.64 8.47 23.86
C ASP A 365 19.79 7.53 24.74
N HIS A 366 20.24 6.28 24.85
CA HIS A 366 19.55 5.24 25.59
C HIS A 366 19.55 5.48 27.11
N ALA A 367 20.56 6.18 27.63
CA ALA A 367 20.68 6.48 29.07
C ALA A 367 19.72 7.61 29.47
N GLY A 368 19.60 8.64 28.64
CA GLY A 368 18.70 9.79 28.82
C GLY A 368 17.26 9.57 28.38
N LEU A 369 16.90 8.38 27.88
CA LEU A 369 15.53 8.03 27.48
C LEU A 369 14.49 8.27 28.59
N GLY A 370 14.90 8.14 29.86
CA GLY A 370 14.03 8.35 31.02
C GLY A 370 13.61 9.80 31.26
N ASP A 371 14.26 10.76 30.61
CA ASP A 371 13.97 12.18 30.80
C ASP A 371 12.71 12.62 30.05
N TRP A 372 12.37 11.94 28.96
CA TRP A 372 11.27 12.33 28.05
C TRP A 372 10.31 11.17 27.75
N THR A 373 10.58 9.97 28.27
CA THR A 373 9.67 8.83 28.23
C THR A 373 9.36 8.34 29.65
N LEU A 374 8.39 7.45 29.78
CA LEU A 374 8.16 6.73 31.05
C LEU A 374 9.14 5.55 31.25
N PHE A 375 9.99 5.26 30.27
CA PHE A 375 10.92 4.13 30.27
C PHE A 375 12.31 4.57 30.73
N ARG A 376 12.92 3.81 31.63
CA ARG A 376 14.34 3.99 31.99
C ARG A 376 15.18 2.95 31.26
N GLY A 377 16.09 3.41 30.41
CA GLY A 377 16.95 2.57 29.59
C GLY A 377 18.27 2.23 30.26
N ARG A 378 18.77 1.02 30.02
CA ARG A 378 20.14 0.59 30.32
C ARG A 378 20.64 -0.30 29.19
N VAL A 379 21.79 0.03 28.60
CA VAL A 379 22.43 -0.82 27.59
C VAL A 379 22.95 -2.10 28.27
N LEU A 380 22.57 -3.26 27.73
CA LEU A 380 23.05 -4.57 28.18
C LEU A 380 24.20 -5.07 27.30
N ARG A 381 24.14 -4.78 26.00
CA ARG A 381 25.16 -5.14 25.02
C ARG A 381 25.22 -4.04 23.95
N PRO A 382 26.40 -3.45 23.67
CA PRO A 382 26.54 -2.48 22.60
C PRO A 382 26.38 -3.14 21.22
N GLY A 383 25.97 -2.34 20.24
CA GLY A 383 25.91 -2.71 18.83
C GLY A 383 27.25 -2.53 18.11
N ALA A 384 27.24 -2.76 16.79
CA ALA A 384 28.34 -2.48 15.89
C ALA A 384 27.80 -2.04 14.50
N PRO A 385 28.45 -1.08 13.82
CA PRO A 385 29.69 -0.39 14.20
C PRO A 385 29.50 0.71 15.26
N ALA A 386 28.28 1.20 15.48
CA ALA A 386 27.94 2.15 16.55
C ALA A 386 27.41 1.42 17.80
N GLU A 387 27.72 1.91 19.00
CA GLU A 387 27.30 1.28 20.27
C GLU A 387 25.78 1.22 20.43
N GLU A 388 25.08 2.23 19.91
CA GLU A 388 23.62 2.36 19.88
C GLU A 388 22.99 1.65 18.65
N GLY A 389 23.83 1.26 17.70
CA GLY A 389 23.44 0.78 16.38
C GLY A 389 23.05 -0.70 16.32
N PRO A 390 23.16 -1.34 15.13
CA PRO A 390 22.72 -2.70 14.91
C PRO A 390 23.31 -3.70 15.92
N GLY A 391 22.46 -4.55 16.47
CA GLY A 391 22.83 -5.53 17.50
C GLY A 391 22.87 -4.98 18.93
N CYS A 392 22.71 -3.67 19.13
CA CYS A 392 22.59 -3.09 20.47
C CYS A 392 21.38 -3.71 21.19
N VAL A 393 21.59 -4.20 22.41
CA VAL A 393 20.54 -4.74 23.28
C VAL A 393 20.41 -3.87 24.51
N ARG A 394 19.20 -3.39 24.79
CA ARG A 394 18.90 -2.54 25.94
C ARG A 394 17.75 -3.09 26.77
N GLU A 395 17.83 -2.85 28.08
CA GLU A 395 16.76 -3.10 29.05
C GLU A 395 15.99 -1.80 29.28
N LEU A 396 14.67 -1.82 29.08
CA LEU A 396 13.75 -0.74 29.43
C LEU A 396 12.92 -1.14 30.66
N LYS A 397 12.91 -0.28 31.67
CA LYS A 397 12.06 -0.46 32.86
C LYS A 397 10.92 0.53 32.86
N ALA A 398 9.69 0.03 32.98
CA ALA A 398 8.48 0.83 33.01
C ALA A 398 7.34 0.08 33.72
N LEU A 399 6.61 0.75 34.62
CA LEU A 399 5.39 0.21 35.24
C LEU A 399 5.56 -1.22 35.82
N GLY A 400 6.71 -1.50 36.44
CA GLY A 400 7.04 -2.83 36.99
C GLY A 400 7.51 -3.88 35.98
N LEU A 401 7.44 -3.60 34.68
CA LEU A 401 7.95 -4.45 33.62
C LEU A 401 9.43 -4.18 33.35
N ARG A 402 10.15 -5.24 32.95
CA ARG A 402 11.53 -5.19 32.44
C ARG A 402 11.51 -5.74 31.02
N ILE A 403 11.62 -4.86 30.05
CA ILE A 403 11.53 -5.16 28.62
C ILE A 403 12.93 -5.19 28.04
N THR A 404 13.26 -6.20 27.24
CA THR A 404 14.54 -6.24 26.52
C THR A 404 14.27 -5.97 25.04
N GLU A 405 14.98 -5.02 24.46
CA GLU A 405 14.87 -4.64 23.05
C GLU A 405 16.23 -4.76 22.36
N GLU A 406 16.22 -5.08 21.06
CA GLU A 406 17.39 -5.11 20.19
C GLU A 406 17.20 -4.18 19.00
N VAL A 407 18.20 -3.37 18.68
CA VAL A 407 18.25 -2.57 17.46
C VAL A 407 18.65 -3.48 16.29
N VAL A 408 17.82 -3.54 15.25
CA VAL A 408 17.93 -4.50 14.14
C VAL A 408 18.20 -3.85 12.79
N SER A 409 17.90 -2.56 12.63
CA SER A 409 18.21 -1.77 11.43
C SER A 409 18.63 -0.37 11.85
N TRP A 410 19.53 0.22 11.07
CA TRP A 410 20.12 1.52 11.38
C TRP A 410 20.51 2.26 10.10
N GLU A 411 20.05 3.50 10.00
CA GLU A 411 20.47 4.49 9.02
C GLU A 411 20.81 5.77 9.81
N GLU A 412 22.10 6.11 9.80
CA GLU A 412 22.63 7.18 10.66
C GLU A 412 21.93 8.52 10.37
N GLY A 413 21.41 9.17 11.41
CA GLY A 413 20.75 10.46 11.32
C GLY A 413 19.28 10.44 10.91
N SER A 414 18.76 9.31 10.41
CA SER A 414 17.45 9.28 9.75
C SER A 414 16.52 8.16 10.24
N HIS A 415 17.01 6.96 10.56
CA HIS A 415 16.14 5.84 10.91
C HIS A 415 16.81 4.80 11.80
N TYR A 416 16.07 4.29 12.78
CA TYR A 416 16.41 3.01 13.38
C TYR A 416 15.17 2.15 13.65
N ARG A 417 15.37 0.84 13.59
CA ARG A 417 14.37 -0.17 13.91
C ARG A 417 14.81 -0.98 15.12
N TYR A 418 13.89 -1.21 16.04
CA TYR A 418 14.11 -2.08 17.19
C TYR A 418 13.02 -3.15 17.32
N ARG A 419 13.39 -4.31 17.87
CA ARG A 419 12.49 -5.43 18.15
C ARG A 419 12.56 -5.80 19.63
N LEU A 420 11.40 -6.08 20.22
CA LEU A 420 11.34 -6.61 21.58
C LEU A 420 11.73 -8.09 21.57
N ARG A 421 12.63 -8.46 22.46
CA ARG A 421 13.05 -9.85 22.69
C ARG A 421 12.24 -10.52 23.79
N SER A 422 11.96 -9.80 24.87
CA SER A 422 11.28 -10.37 26.04
C SER A 422 10.71 -9.27 26.97
N GLY A 423 9.88 -9.68 27.93
CA GLY A 423 9.49 -8.83 29.05
C GLY A 423 8.21 -8.01 28.88
N ALA A 424 7.54 -8.16 27.73
CA ALA A 424 6.25 -7.54 27.44
C ALA A 424 5.23 -8.59 26.94
N PRO A 425 3.92 -8.38 27.12
CA PRO A 425 2.87 -9.35 26.76
C PRO A 425 2.58 -9.39 25.25
N PHE A 426 3.64 -9.42 24.43
CA PHE A 426 3.58 -9.48 22.97
C PHE A 426 4.20 -10.79 22.48
N ARG A 427 3.57 -11.41 21.49
CA ARG A 427 4.19 -12.50 20.71
C ARG A 427 5.25 -11.96 19.76
N TRP A 428 5.02 -10.75 19.27
CA TRP A 428 5.92 -10.04 18.37
C TRP A 428 5.73 -8.53 18.53
N HIS A 429 6.80 -7.74 18.46
CA HIS A 429 6.74 -6.28 18.46
C HIS A 429 7.96 -5.69 17.78
N CYS A 430 7.72 -4.73 16.90
CA CYS A 430 8.73 -3.97 16.17
C CYS A 430 8.38 -2.48 16.22
N GLY A 431 9.35 -1.64 16.53
CA GLY A 431 9.23 -0.19 16.46
C GLY A 431 10.22 0.41 15.47
N ASP A 432 9.78 1.42 14.77
CA ASP A 432 10.53 2.17 13.78
C ASP A 432 10.47 3.66 14.16
N VAL A 433 11.63 4.30 14.22
CA VAL A 433 11.78 5.73 14.50
C VAL A 433 12.43 6.39 13.31
N PHE A 434 11.76 7.37 12.72
CA PHE A 434 12.28 8.18 11.61
C PHE A 434 12.48 9.62 12.03
N VAL A 435 13.53 10.23 11.50
CA VAL A 435 13.88 11.63 11.61
C VAL A 435 13.97 12.18 10.18
N THR A 436 13.17 13.19 9.88
CA THR A 436 13.14 13.81 8.54
C THR A 436 13.25 15.32 8.70
N ALA A 437 14.18 15.94 7.96
CA ALA A 437 14.26 17.39 7.88
C ALA A 437 13.02 17.96 7.17
N GLU A 438 12.48 19.05 7.69
CA GLU A 438 11.32 19.77 7.14
C GLU A 438 11.70 21.25 6.91
N PRO A 439 10.99 21.97 6.03
CA PRO A 439 11.23 23.40 5.81
C PRO A 439 11.13 24.21 7.11
N GLY A 440 12.00 25.22 7.24
CA GLY A 440 11.98 26.17 8.37
C GLY A 440 12.63 25.67 9.66
N GLU A 441 13.79 24.99 9.54
CA GLU A 441 14.57 24.46 10.68
C GLU A 441 13.74 23.57 11.62
N CYS A 442 12.84 22.81 11.02
CA CYS A 442 11.97 21.87 11.72
C CYS A 442 12.39 20.45 11.36
N THR A 443 12.18 19.54 12.30
CA THR A 443 12.43 18.11 12.14
C THR A 443 11.17 17.35 12.47
N ARG A 444 10.73 16.50 11.55
CA ARG A 444 9.65 15.55 11.78
C ARG A 444 10.20 14.29 12.41
N VAL A 445 9.67 13.93 13.57
CA VAL A 445 9.91 12.63 14.20
C VAL A 445 8.65 11.78 14.03
N ARG A 446 8.80 10.62 13.39
CA ARG A 446 7.75 9.61 13.26
C ARG A 446 8.14 8.38 14.07
N TRP A 447 7.25 7.94 14.94
CA TRP A 447 7.40 6.70 15.68
C TRP A 447 6.25 5.76 15.35
N ALA A 448 6.55 4.69 14.63
CA ALA A 448 5.60 3.65 14.25
C ALA A 448 5.90 2.35 14.99
N ILE A 449 4.86 1.65 15.44
CA ILE A 449 4.97 0.39 16.17
C ILE A 449 3.97 -0.61 15.62
N ARG A 450 4.45 -1.81 15.35
CA ARG A 450 3.66 -2.97 14.91
C ARG A 450 3.85 -4.08 15.92
N PHE A 451 2.78 -4.78 16.28
CA PHE A 451 2.86 -5.85 17.28
C PHE A 451 1.81 -6.94 17.08
N GLU A 452 2.01 -8.06 17.76
CA GLU A 452 1.01 -9.12 17.93
C GLU A 452 0.83 -9.36 19.43
N SER A 453 -0.37 -9.09 19.94
CA SER A 453 -0.72 -9.31 21.35
C SER A 453 -0.71 -10.80 21.70
N TRP A 454 -0.33 -11.13 22.94
CA TRP A 454 -0.46 -12.51 23.43
C TRP A 454 -1.91 -12.97 23.52
N LEU A 455 -2.80 -12.08 24.02
CA LEU A 455 -4.23 -12.31 24.06
C LEU A 455 -4.87 -11.90 22.72
N PRO A 456 -5.59 -12.82 22.04
CA PRO A 456 -6.30 -12.49 20.82
C PRO A 456 -7.31 -11.35 21.01
N PHE A 457 -7.58 -10.60 19.95
CA PHE A 457 -8.59 -9.52 19.89
C PHE A 457 -8.32 -8.27 20.74
N THR A 458 -7.25 -8.21 21.54
CA THR A 458 -6.92 -6.98 22.32
C THR A 458 -6.13 -5.94 21.55
N GLY A 459 -5.69 -6.24 20.32
CA GLY A 459 -4.77 -5.39 19.55
C GLY A 459 -5.19 -3.93 19.46
N LYS A 460 -6.46 -3.63 19.16
CA LYS A 460 -6.96 -2.24 19.06
C LYS A 460 -6.84 -1.47 20.37
N LEU A 461 -7.22 -2.09 21.49
CA LEU A 461 -7.14 -1.47 22.80
C LEU A 461 -5.67 -1.23 23.18
N THR A 462 -4.81 -2.22 22.94
CA THR A 462 -3.37 -2.10 23.20
C THR A 462 -2.74 -1.01 22.34
N ALA A 463 -3.10 -0.92 21.05
CA ALA A 463 -2.61 0.11 20.15
C ALA A 463 -3.04 1.51 20.62
N TRP A 464 -4.28 1.66 21.08
CA TRP A 464 -4.77 2.92 21.65
C TRP A 464 -4.00 3.33 22.91
N VAL A 465 -3.70 2.40 23.82
CA VAL A 465 -2.92 2.66 25.04
C VAL A 465 -1.49 3.06 24.68
N LEU A 466 -0.81 2.26 23.86
CA LEU A 466 0.57 2.55 23.41
C LEU A 466 0.63 3.87 22.65
N GLY A 467 -0.35 4.14 21.78
CA GLY A 467 -0.47 5.40 21.06
C GLY A 467 -0.43 6.61 22.00
N ARG A 468 -1.19 6.58 23.10
CA ARG A 468 -1.16 7.65 24.11
C ARG A 468 0.19 7.80 24.80
N ILE A 469 0.82 6.67 25.15
CA ILE A 469 2.13 6.64 25.80
C ILE A 469 3.19 7.31 24.92
N PHE A 470 3.33 6.85 23.68
CA PHE A 470 4.35 7.35 22.76
C PHE A 470 4.05 8.77 22.28
N ARG A 471 2.78 9.15 22.13
CA ARG A 471 2.40 10.54 21.85
C ARG A 471 2.87 11.48 22.95
N ARG A 472 2.63 11.11 24.22
CA ARG A 472 3.07 11.91 25.37
C ARG A 472 4.59 12.02 25.41
N ALA A 473 5.30 10.92 25.14
CA ALA A 473 6.75 10.93 25.09
C ALA A 473 7.29 11.90 24.01
N LEU A 474 6.76 11.83 22.78
CA LEU A 474 7.15 12.73 21.70
C LEU A 474 6.85 14.21 22.01
N VAL A 475 5.74 14.50 22.71
CA VAL A 475 5.44 15.87 23.18
C VAL A 475 6.47 16.35 24.21
N GLN A 476 6.89 15.49 25.13
CA GLN A 476 7.93 15.83 26.12
C GLN A 476 9.30 16.05 25.45
N LEU A 477 9.65 15.20 24.49
CA LEU A 477 10.87 15.36 23.68
C LEU A 477 10.88 16.70 22.95
N LYS A 478 9.77 17.04 22.28
CA LYS A 478 9.60 18.35 21.62
C LYS A 478 9.83 19.50 22.58
N GLN A 479 9.18 19.47 23.75
CA GLN A 479 9.29 20.54 24.75
C GLN A 479 10.73 20.71 25.25
N GLN A 480 11.46 19.61 25.46
CA GLN A 480 12.86 19.68 25.88
C GLN A 480 13.75 20.31 24.83
N LEU A 481 13.64 19.85 23.57
CA LEU A 481 14.50 20.29 22.48
C LEU A 481 14.23 21.73 22.02
N GLU A 482 12.98 22.21 22.14
CA GLU A 482 12.61 23.59 21.78
C GLU A 482 12.89 24.61 22.91
N ALA A 483 13.06 24.16 24.15
CA ALA A 483 13.40 25.01 25.28
C ALA A 483 14.91 25.24 25.45
N SER A 484 15.72 24.46 24.71
CA SER A 484 17.18 24.41 24.78
C SER A 484 17.81 24.89 23.50
#